data_AF-A0A3A4NQQ1-F1
#
_entry.id   AF-A0A3A4NQQ1-F1
#
_cell.length_a   1.000
_cell.length_b   1.000
_cell.length_c   1.000
_cell.angle_alpha   90.00
_cell.angle_beta   90.00
_cell.angle_gamma   90.00
#
_symmetry.space_group_name_H-M   'P 1'
#
loop_
_entity.id
_entity.type
_entity.pdbx_description
1 polymer ?
#
loop_
_entity_poly.entity_id
_entity_poly.type
_entity_poly.pdbx_seq_one_letter_code
_entity_poly.pdbx_strand_id
1 'polypeptide(L)'
;MKRRAVIFMTLLAMTAYLVPTTQAADEKTTGRVIAHFTKTETMEVGDVPGHVLGVAQQAGLMFPSTGEISRKAATLHFDLIKGKGNFGDYSFYTDLDGSTRFIKSVGKVGPVGDGKKFVIEGEFECVGGTGRYEGYKGTGTFKGERVGVIKDGGDAYYDFTMNCRKP
;
A
#
# COMPACT_ATOMS: atom_id res chain seq x y z
N MET A 1 50.65 -38.57 16.49
CA MET A 1 49.95 -37.39 17.05
C MET A 1 49.68 -36.28 16.01
N LYS A 2 50.64 -35.90 15.15
CA LYS A 2 50.46 -34.79 14.18
C LYS A 2 49.34 -34.98 13.13
N ARG A 3 49.12 -36.20 12.62
CA ARG A 3 48.05 -36.49 11.63
C ARG A 3 46.62 -36.35 12.16
N ARG A 4 46.38 -36.62 13.46
CA ARG A 4 45.04 -36.50 14.06
C ARG A 4 44.67 -35.04 14.34
N ALA A 5 45.65 -34.20 14.67
CA ALA A 5 45.45 -32.76 14.88
C ALA A 5 45.09 -32.01 13.58
N VAL A 6 45.68 -32.41 12.45
CA VAL A 6 45.37 -31.82 11.13
C VAL A 6 43.94 -32.15 10.70
N ILE A 7 43.49 -33.39 10.89
CA ILE A 7 42.12 -33.82 10.55
C ILE A 7 41.07 -33.06 11.38
N PHE A 8 41.32 -32.88 12.68
CA PHE A 8 40.44 -32.09 13.56
C PHE A 8 40.39 -30.61 13.18
N MET A 9 41.52 -29.99 12.80
CA MET A 9 41.53 -28.61 12.30
C MET A 9 40.77 -28.43 10.99
N THR A 10 40.89 -29.38 10.05
CA THR A 10 40.15 -29.31 8.78
C THR A 10 38.63 -29.50 8.96
N LEU A 11 38.20 -30.37 9.88
CA LEU A 11 36.78 -30.55 10.18
C LEU A 11 36.18 -29.32 10.87
N LEU A 12 36.94 -28.65 11.76
CA LEU A 12 36.51 -27.42 12.42
C LEU A 12 36.48 -26.21 11.47
N ALA A 13 37.35 -26.20 10.45
CA ALA A 13 37.31 -25.18 9.40
C ALA A 13 36.13 -25.39 8.45
N MET A 14 35.70 -26.64 8.17
CA MET A 14 34.54 -26.91 7.31
C MET A 14 33.19 -26.59 7.96
N THR A 15 33.08 -26.65 9.29
CA THR A 15 31.82 -26.29 10.00
C THR A 15 31.60 -24.78 10.08
N ALA A 16 32.67 -23.97 10.02
CA ALA A 16 32.56 -22.50 10.01
C ALA A 16 32.02 -21.93 8.68
N TYR A 17 32.04 -22.69 7.58
CA TYR A 17 31.50 -22.30 6.27
C TYR A 17 30.07 -22.80 6.00
N LEU A 18 29.50 -23.57 6.91
CA LEU A 18 28.12 -24.08 6.83
C LEU A 18 27.18 -23.33 7.78
N VAL A 19 27.45 -22.05 8.06
CA VAL A 19 26.42 -21.17 8.62
C VAL A 19 25.44 -20.92 7.48
N PRO A 20 24.18 -21.41 7.53
CA PRO A 20 23.19 -20.98 6.58
C PRO A 20 23.05 -19.47 6.77
N THR A 21 23.55 -18.69 5.81
CA THR A 21 23.05 -17.34 5.62
C THR A 21 21.59 -17.51 5.25
N THR A 22 20.71 -17.46 6.24
CA THR A 22 19.30 -17.17 6.03
C THR A 22 19.25 -15.79 5.41
N GLN A 23 19.38 -15.74 4.08
CA GLN A 23 18.89 -14.64 3.29
C GLN A 23 17.40 -14.61 3.62
N ALA A 24 17.00 -13.68 4.49
CA ALA A 24 15.59 -13.43 4.75
C ALA A 24 14.97 -13.23 3.36
N ALA A 25 14.11 -14.17 2.95
CA ALA A 25 13.35 -14.00 1.74
C ALA A 25 12.68 -12.64 1.84
N ASP A 26 12.78 -11.82 0.79
CA ASP A 26 12.17 -10.49 0.71
C ASP A 26 10.63 -10.69 0.73
N GLU A 27 10.08 -10.93 1.92
CA GLU A 27 8.70 -11.33 2.10
C GLU A 27 7.84 -10.08 1.92
N LYS A 28 7.25 -9.98 0.73
CA LYS A 28 6.31 -8.91 0.40
C LYS A 28 5.10 -9.04 1.33
N THR A 29 4.74 -7.94 1.98
CA THR A 29 3.48 -7.87 2.72
C THR A 29 2.35 -7.66 1.72
N THR A 30 1.34 -8.53 1.77
CA THR A 30 0.12 -8.38 0.98
C THR A 30 -1.05 -8.03 1.89
N GLY A 31 -2.21 -7.73 1.33
CA GLY A 31 -3.40 -7.54 2.13
C GLY A 31 -4.50 -6.81 1.39
N ARG A 32 -5.52 -6.40 2.14
CA ARG A 32 -6.67 -5.66 1.63
C ARG A 32 -6.87 -4.37 2.41
N VAL A 33 -7.32 -3.33 1.74
CA VAL A 33 -7.88 -2.13 2.36
C VAL A 33 -9.35 -2.04 2.01
N ILE A 34 -10.15 -1.60 2.97
CA ILE A 34 -11.53 -1.17 2.79
C ILE A 34 -11.60 0.30 3.22
N ALA A 35 -12.17 1.15 2.38
CA ALA A 35 -12.24 2.59 2.60
C ALA A 35 -13.63 3.13 2.25
N HIS A 36 -14.10 4.07 3.05
CA HIS A 36 -15.33 4.81 2.86
C HIS A 36 -15.00 6.28 2.61
N PHE A 37 -15.65 6.90 1.63
CA PHE A 37 -15.50 8.32 1.33
C PHE A 37 -16.29 9.15 2.34
N THR A 38 -15.60 9.89 3.21
CA THR A 38 -16.24 10.66 4.29
C THR A 38 -16.58 12.09 3.90
N LYS A 39 -15.88 12.62 2.90
CA LYS A 39 -16.09 13.97 2.37
C LYS A 39 -15.60 14.03 0.93
N THR A 40 -16.37 14.70 0.07
CA THR A 40 -16.00 14.94 -1.33
C THR A 40 -16.37 16.35 -1.70
N GLU A 41 -15.43 17.07 -2.29
CA GLU A 41 -15.65 18.35 -2.95
C GLU A 41 -15.25 18.22 -4.41
N THR A 42 -16.10 18.69 -5.31
CA THR A 42 -15.93 18.56 -6.77
C THR A 42 -16.25 19.86 -7.48
N MET A 43 -15.61 20.07 -8.62
CA MET A 43 -15.88 21.16 -9.53
C MET A 43 -15.87 20.64 -10.98
N GLU A 44 -16.84 21.08 -11.78
CA GLU A 44 -16.84 20.87 -13.23
C GLU A 44 -15.78 21.77 -13.87
N VAL A 45 -14.92 21.20 -14.72
CA VAL A 45 -13.85 21.95 -15.39
C VAL A 45 -14.39 22.75 -16.58
N GLY A 46 -15.37 22.19 -17.30
CA GLY A 46 -16.10 22.87 -18.38
C GLY A 46 -15.40 22.91 -19.74
N ASP A 47 -14.23 22.29 -19.89
CA ASP A 47 -13.50 22.14 -21.15
C ASP A 47 -14.09 21.03 -22.05
N VAL A 48 -14.51 19.90 -21.45
CA VAL A 48 -15.22 18.80 -22.11
C VAL A 48 -16.35 18.24 -21.24
N PRO A 49 -17.41 17.65 -21.83
CA PRO A 49 -18.53 17.12 -21.05
C PRO A 49 -18.12 16.03 -20.05
N GLY A 50 -18.48 16.24 -18.78
CA GLY A 50 -18.26 15.30 -17.67
C GLY A 50 -16.83 15.30 -17.13
N HIS A 51 -16.06 16.37 -17.35
CA HIS A 51 -14.76 16.56 -16.75
C HIS A 51 -14.89 17.21 -15.36
N VAL A 52 -14.53 16.45 -14.33
CA VAL A 52 -14.63 16.83 -12.93
C VAL A 52 -13.26 16.72 -12.25
N LEU A 53 -12.88 17.79 -11.57
CA LEU A 53 -11.75 17.80 -10.63
C LEU A 53 -12.30 17.77 -9.21
N GLY A 54 -11.63 17.06 -8.30
CA GLY A 54 -12.07 17.02 -6.92
C GLY A 54 -11.01 16.62 -5.91
N VAL A 55 -11.38 16.81 -4.65
CA VAL A 55 -10.65 16.36 -3.47
C VAL A 55 -11.60 15.55 -2.62
N ALA A 56 -11.13 14.43 -2.08
CA ALA A 56 -11.90 13.60 -1.19
C ALA A 56 -11.09 13.13 0.01
N GLN A 57 -11.81 12.82 1.08
CA GLN A 57 -11.27 12.20 2.29
C GLN A 57 -11.82 10.78 2.44
N GLN A 58 -10.98 9.90 2.96
CA GLN A 58 -11.36 8.52 3.25
C GLN A 58 -11.02 8.14 4.68
N ALA A 59 -11.88 7.32 5.27
CA ALA A 59 -11.59 6.55 6.47
C ALA A 59 -11.76 5.06 6.16
N GLY A 60 -11.09 4.18 6.90
CA GLY A 60 -11.20 2.75 6.62
C GLY A 60 -10.29 1.88 7.48
N LEU A 61 -10.06 0.65 7.00
CA LEU A 61 -9.22 -0.35 7.64
C LEU A 61 -8.28 -1.02 6.63
N MET A 62 -7.08 -1.36 7.07
CA MET A 62 -6.12 -2.19 6.36
C MET A 62 -5.98 -3.54 7.07
N PHE A 63 -6.04 -4.60 6.29
CA PHE A 63 -5.92 -6.00 6.70
C PHE A 63 -4.66 -6.58 6.03
N PRO A 64 -3.46 -6.35 6.61
CA PRO A 64 -2.23 -6.92 6.07
C PRO A 64 -2.12 -8.42 6.38
N SER A 65 -1.31 -9.13 5.60
CA SER A 65 -0.96 -10.54 5.80
C SER A 65 -0.23 -10.79 7.12
N THR A 66 0.34 -9.75 7.72
CA THR A 66 0.96 -9.81 9.06
C THR A 66 -0.06 -9.95 10.20
N GLY A 67 -1.35 -9.74 9.93
CA GLY A 67 -2.44 -9.92 10.88
C GLY A 67 -2.74 -8.72 11.78
N GLU A 68 -1.86 -7.72 11.86
CA GLU A 68 -2.12 -6.50 12.63
C GLU A 68 -2.96 -5.51 11.81
N ILE A 69 -4.24 -5.35 12.17
CA ILE A 69 -5.17 -4.46 11.48
C ILE A 69 -4.87 -3.00 11.82
N SER A 70 -4.95 -2.14 10.81
CA SER A 70 -4.65 -0.71 10.95
C SER A 70 -5.82 0.15 10.55
N ARG A 71 -6.02 1.27 11.24
CA ARG A 71 -6.95 2.29 10.81
C ARG A 71 -6.38 3.08 9.63
N LYS A 72 -7.16 3.24 8.57
CA LYS A 72 -6.87 4.13 7.44
C LYS A 72 -7.46 5.51 7.67
N ALA A 73 -6.68 6.54 7.34
CA ALA A 73 -7.17 7.86 6.98
C ALA A 73 -6.46 8.33 5.71
N ALA A 74 -7.12 9.07 4.82
CA ALA A 74 -6.46 9.61 3.64
C ALA A 74 -7.13 10.86 3.10
N THR A 75 -6.35 11.63 2.34
CA THR A 75 -6.84 12.68 1.45
C THR A 75 -6.33 12.41 0.05
N LEU A 76 -7.24 12.42 -0.93
CA LEU A 76 -6.93 12.23 -2.33
C LEU A 76 -7.42 13.40 -3.19
N HIS A 77 -6.73 13.64 -4.30
CA HIS A 77 -7.21 14.50 -5.38
C HIS A 77 -7.40 13.64 -6.63
N PHE A 78 -8.35 14.03 -7.48
CA PHE A 78 -8.65 13.32 -8.72
C PHE A 78 -9.07 14.26 -9.83
N ASP A 79 -8.83 13.81 -11.04
CA ASP A 79 -9.19 14.46 -12.31
C ASP A 79 -9.80 13.37 -13.20
N LEU A 80 -11.10 13.50 -13.47
CA LEU A 80 -11.91 12.47 -14.12
C LEU A 80 -12.71 13.04 -15.28
N ILE A 81 -12.58 12.42 -16.44
CA ILE A 81 -13.46 12.63 -17.60
C ILE A 81 -14.41 11.45 -17.68
N LYS A 82 -15.70 11.71 -17.50
CA LYS A 82 -16.78 10.69 -17.49
C LYS A 82 -16.46 9.52 -16.53
N GLY A 83 -15.94 9.86 -15.36
CA GLY A 83 -15.59 8.90 -14.31
C GLY A 83 -14.31 8.10 -14.54
N LYS A 84 -13.54 8.43 -15.59
CA LYS A 84 -12.22 7.83 -15.88
C LYS A 84 -11.13 8.88 -15.77
N GLY A 85 -10.03 8.53 -15.11
CA GLY A 85 -8.88 9.44 -15.03
C GLY A 85 -7.87 9.03 -13.97
N ASN A 86 -7.09 10.01 -13.51
CA ASN A 86 -6.01 9.80 -12.56
C ASN A 86 -6.40 10.32 -11.17
N PHE A 87 -5.75 9.78 -10.16
CA PHE A 87 -5.80 10.31 -8.81
C PHE A 87 -4.44 10.18 -8.12
N GLY A 88 -4.26 10.97 -7.06
CA GLY A 88 -3.13 10.83 -6.14
C GLY A 88 -3.59 11.04 -4.71
N ASP A 89 -2.94 10.37 -3.76
CA ASP A 89 -3.31 10.45 -2.36
C ASP A 89 -2.12 10.38 -1.40
N TYR A 90 -2.36 10.89 -0.19
CA TYR A 90 -1.59 10.53 0.99
C TYR A 90 -2.50 9.75 1.94
N SER A 91 -2.05 8.55 2.31
CA SER A 91 -2.74 7.63 3.20
C SER A 91 -1.90 7.38 4.46
N PHE A 92 -2.60 7.32 5.59
CA PHE A 92 -2.07 7.09 6.93
C PHE A 92 -2.67 5.80 7.47
N TYR A 93 -1.81 4.88 7.89
CA TYR A 93 -2.23 3.61 8.49
C TYR A 93 -1.70 3.52 9.91
N THR A 94 -2.60 3.68 10.88
CA THR A 94 -2.28 3.72 12.31
C THR A 94 -2.65 2.39 12.95
N ASP A 95 -1.68 1.74 13.58
CA ASP A 95 -1.89 0.49 14.31
C ASP A 95 -2.39 0.76 15.73
N LEU A 96 -2.74 -0.30 16.47
CA LEU A 96 -3.29 -0.18 17.82
C LEU A 96 -2.32 0.44 18.83
N ASP A 97 -1.01 0.30 18.61
CA ASP A 97 0.03 0.92 19.42
C ASP A 97 0.25 2.42 19.12
N GLY A 98 -0.47 2.97 18.14
CA GLY A 98 -0.34 4.36 17.69
C GLY A 98 0.76 4.61 16.64
N SER A 99 1.58 3.60 16.33
CA SER A 99 2.56 3.69 15.24
C SER A 99 1.83 3.88 13.91
N THR A 100 2.32 4.81 13.08
CA THR A 100 1.63 5.16 11.82
C THR A 100 2.57 5.04 10.62
N ARG A 101 2.13 4.39 9.55
CA ARG A 101 2.79 4.40 8.23
C ARG A 101 2.27 5.54 7.37
N PHE A 102 3.16 6.20 6.63
CA PHE A 102 2.82 7.23 5.65
C PHE A 102 3.04 6.70 4.24
N ILE A 103 1.96 6.70 3.45
CA ILE A 103 1.94 6.20 2.08
C ILE A 103 1.57 7.33 1.14
N LYS A 104 2.30 7.45 0.04
CA LYS A 104 1.95 8.32 -1.09
C LYS A 104 1.59 7.45 -2.28
N SER A 105 0.42 7.66 -2.86
CA SER A 105 -0.06 6.84 -3.98
C SER A 105 -0.36 7.67 -5.21
N VAL A 106 -0.22 7.05 -6.37
CA VAL A 106 -0.72 7.52 -7.66
C VAL A 106 -1.44 6.38 -8.35
N GLY A 107 -2.58 6.68 -8.97
CA GLY A 107 -3.39 5.63 -9.56
C GLY A 107 -4.34 6.14 -10.64
N LYS A 108 -5.05 5.17 -11.21
CA LYS A 108 -6.06 5.39 -12.25
C LYS A 108 -7.37 4.76 -11.82
N VAL A 109 -8.46 5.37 -12.25
CA VAL A 109 -9.81 4.85 -12.07
C VAL A 109 -10.55 4.86 -13.40
N GLY A 110 -11.41 3.88 -13.61
CA GLY A 110 -12.28 3.84 -14.78
C GLY A 110 -13.52 2.97 -14.58
N PRO A 111 -14.64 3.28 -15.24
CA PRO A 111 -15.87 2.49 -15.14
C PRO A 111 -15.68 1.09 -15.75
N VAL A 112 -16.42 0.12 -15.23
CA VAL A 112 -16.51 -1.25 -15.75
C VAL A 112 -17.97 -1.64 -15.94
N GLY A 113 -18.24 -2.42 -16.99
CA GLY A 113 -19.58 -2.93 -17.28
C GLY A 113 -20.60 -1.81 -17.50
N ASP A 114 -21.66 -1.79 -16.69
CA ASP A 114 -22.76 -0.82 -16.76
C ASP A 114 -22.43 0.55 -16.13
N GLY A 115 -21.18 0.76 -15.69
CA GLY A 115 -20.71 2.03 -15.13
C GLY A 115 -21.02 2.24 -13.66
N LYS A 116 -21.62 1.27 -12.96
CA LYS A 116 -21.87 1.33 -11.51
C LYS A 116 -20.67 0.90 -10.66
N LYS A 117 -19.72 0.20 -11.28
CA LYS A 117 -18.45 -0.22 -10.68
C LYS A 117 -17.30 0.48 -11.36
N PHE A 118 -16.27 0.80 -10.60
CA PHE A 118 -15.06 1.41 -11.12
C PHE A 118 -13.85 0.61 -10.66
N VAL A 119 -12.99 0.20 -11.59
CA VAL A 119 -11.70 -0.40 -11.25
C VAL A 119 -10.73 0.71 -10.87
N ILE A 120 -10.01 0.48 -9.78
CA ILE A 120 -8.89 1.31 -9.34
C ILE A 120 -7.62 0.47 -9.36
N GLU A 121 -6.53 1.04 -9.86
CA GLU A 121 -5.20 0.42 -9.79
C GLU A 121 -4.12 1.49 -9.79
N GLY A 122 -2.98 1.17 -9.20
CA GLY A 122 -1.88 2.11 -9.10
C GLY A 122 -0.69 1.59 -8.32
N GLU A 123 0.21 2.52 -8.03
CA GLU A 123 1.45 2.30 -7.30
C GLU A 123 1.51 3.23 -6.10
N PHE A 124 2.28 2.85 -5.10
CA PHE A 124 2.55 3.69 -3.95
C PHE A 124 3.98 3.58 -3.45
N GLU A 125 4.38 4.60 -2.71
CA GLU A 125 5.64 4.71 -1.98
C GLU A 125 5.37 4.80 -0.49
N CYS A 126 6.09 4.01 0.31
CA CYS A 126 6.20 4.24 1.74
C CYS A 126 7.19 5.39 1.97
N VAL A 127 6.67 6.54 2.38
CA VAL A 127 7.46 7.76 2.50
C VAL A 127 7.99 7.99 3.91
N GLY A 128 7.51 7.23 4.90
CA GLY A 128 7.97 7.27 6.29
C GLY A 128 6.93 6.74 7.26
N GLY A 129 7.05 7.15 8.51
CA GLY A 129 6.10 6.82 9.57
C GLY A 129 6.56 7.31 10.93
N THR A 130 5.78 6.98 11.96
CA THR A 130 6.05 7.24 13.37
C THR A 130 6.18 5.94 14.16
N GLY A 131 6.81 6.01 15.34
CA GLY A 131 6.96 4.85 16.23
C GLY A 131 7.72 3.72 15.55
N ARG A 132 7.12 2.54 15.45
CA ARG A 132 7.77 1.39 14.80
C ARG A 132 8.04 1.59 13.31
N TYR A 133 7.40 2.56 12.65
CA TYR A 133 7.57 2.86 11.22
C TYR A 133 8.50 4.04 10.92
N GLU A 134 9.20 4.58 11.92
CA GLU A 134 10.23 5.59 11.66
C GLU A 134 11.29 5.05 10.69
N GLY A 135 11.57 5.82 9.64
CA GLY A 135 12.50 5.46 8.58
C GLY A 135 11.96 4.48 7.53
N TYR A 136 10.68 4.04 7.60
CA TYR A 136 10.13 3.15 6.58
C TYR A 136 10.24 3.72 5.17
N LYS A 137 10.76 2.92 4.24
CA LYS A 137 10.86 3.19 2.81
C LYS A 137 10.49 1.95 2.01
N GLY A 138 10.07 2.16 0.77
CA GLY A 138 9.73 1.08 -0.14
C GLY A 138 8.60 1.45 -1.08
N THR A 139 8.18 0.48 -1.87
CA THR A 139 7.13 0.67 -2.87
C THR A 139 6.15 -0.50 -2.87
N GLY A 140 5.02 -0.30 -3.53
CA GLY A 140 4.03 -1.33 -3.73
C GLY A 140 3.02 -0.98 -4.81
N THR A 141 2.12 -1.91 -5.05
CA THR A 141 1.05 -1.81 -6.04
C THR A 141 -0.28 -2.14 -5.38
N PHE A 142 -1.37 -1.59 -5.92
CA PHE A 142 -2.71 -1.94 -5.49
C PHE A 142 -3.67 -2.07 -6.68
N LYS A 143 -4.71 -2.88 -6.48
CA LYS A 143 -5.81 -3.03 -7.43
C LYS A 143 -7.10 -3.36 -6.71
N GLY A 144 -8.21 -2.81 -7.17
CA GLY A 144 -9.50 -3.07 -6.58
C GLY A 144 -10.64 -2.37 -7.27
N GLU A 145 -11.70 -2.14 -6.53
CA GLU A 145 -12.91 -1.51 -7.03
C GLU A 145 -13.42 -0.42 -6.08
N ARG A 146 -13.97 0.63 -6.69
CA ARG A 146 -14.91 1.54 -6.02
C ARG A 146 -16.34 1.13 -6.37
N VAL A 147 -17.15 1.01 -5.33
CA VAL A 147 -18.56 0.65 -5.36
C VAL A 147 -19.38 1.88 -4.99
N GLY A 148 -20.28 2.28 -5.89
CA GLY A 148 -21.08 3.50 -5.71
C GLY A 148 -20.37 4.77 -6.18
N VAL A 149 -21.12 5.86 -6.28
CA VAL A 149 -20.63 7.16 -6.78
C VAL A 149 -19.97 7.97 -5.66
N ILE A 150 -18.91 8.71 -5.98
CA ILE A 150 -18.11 9.47 -5.00
C ILE A 150 -18.95 10.54 -4.29
N LYS A 151 -19.94 11.12 -4.99
CA LYS A 151 -20.82 12.18 -4.46
C LYS A 151 -21.67 11.72 -3.27
N ASP A 152 -21.97 10.43 -3.20
CA ASP A 152 -22.91 9.87 -2.21
C ASP A 152 -22.18 9.17 -1.06
N GLY A 153 -20.86 9.32 -0.93
CA GLY A 153 -20.05 8.60 0.07
C GLY A 153 -19.84 7.14 -0.30
N GLY A 154 -19.39 6.88 -1.54
CA GLY A 154 -19.12 5.51 -2.01
C GLY A 154 -18.06 4.77 -1.17
N ASP A 155 -18.00 3.47 -1.36
CA ASP A 155 -17.00 2.60 -0.72
C ASP A 155 -15.97 2.14 -1.74
N ALA A 156 -14.78 1.79 -1.28
CA ALA A 156 -13.75 1.18 -2.10
C ALA A 156 -13.07 0.04 -1.34
N TYR A 157 -12.67 -0.99 -2.07
CA TYR A 157 -11.74 -1.98 -1.58
C TYR A 157 -10.61 -2.16 -2.58
N TYR A 158 -9.42 -2.46 -2.09
CA TYR A 158 -8.30 -2.81 -2.95
C TYR A 158 -7.34 -3.75 -2.24
N ASP A 159 -6.81 -4.68 -3.02
CA ASP A 159 -5.73 -5.57 -2.61
C ASP A 159 -4.40 -4.91 -2.93
N PHE A 160 -3.44 -5.06 -2.03
CA PHE A 160 -2.12 -4.48 -2.18
C PHE A 160 -1.02 -5.53 -2.06
N THR A 161 0.14 -5.18 -2.59
CA THR A 161 1.42 -5.86 -2.34
C THR A 161 2.46 -4.77 -2.10
N MET A 162 3.18 -4.85 -0.98
CA MET A 162 4.20 -3.88 -0.60
C MET A 162 5.51 -4.55 -0.21
N ASN A 163 6.62 -3.87 -0.49
CA ASN A 163 7.94 -4.15 0.05
C ASN A 163 8.43 -2.91 0.81
N CYS A 164 7.87 -2.66 1.99
CA CYS A 164 8.21 -1.52 2.82
C CYS A 164 8.88 -1.96 4.11
N ARG A 165 10.06 -1.38 4.37
CA ARG A 165 10.92 -1.76 5.48
C ARG A 165 11.72 -0.57 5.97
N LYS A 166 12.30 -0.70 7.17
CA LYS A 166 13.40 0.18 7.55
C LYS A 166 14.61 -0.15 6.66
N PRO A 167 15.32 0.85 6.13
CA PRO A 167 16.58 0.67 5.43
C PRO A 167 17.66 0.10 6.35
#